data_AF-A0A2E4HL57-F1
#
_entry.id   AF-A0A2E4HL57-F1
#
_cell.length_a   1.000
_cell.length_b   1.000
_cell.length_c   1.000
_cell.angle_alpha   90.00
_cell.angle_beta   90.00
_cell.angle_gamma   90.00
#
_symmetry.space_group_name_H-M   'P 1'
#
loop_
_entity.id
_entity.type
_entity.pdbx_description
1 polymer ?
#
loop_
_entity_poly.entity_id
_entity_poly.type
_entity_poly.pdbx_seq_one_letter_code
_entity_poly.pdbx_strand_id
1 'polypeptide(L)'
;MTFTDDSIQLRNYLFSKIENKDTPELNKLYNKLNNLKLYDITIEKVPFIVSNNNKEIQHNKYIQEEVKLEINKLKENISFILKINNSKIQVNVYYNNEDLYVFICHLINYIQYIFSLVDQKNKPIIINYYLLDKKKIIKSNIPNNNEINSGSCTTKDDSIIINIWRKEEILKVTLHELIHALKLDRYNDTNDIINHYRIRYNVSSYVMNTHEAYTELWANLLNCYLISQKTNHNNKGLFIKLVLFEKCFSDFQANKIFFHTNLDKKEIININKNTNVLAYFIIRNELYNRLPLFLDFCFKNNDNYIKLKNKEKWLQFLKENKKLKRNNKKFNNSNKQSFHFKTLRMSINESKVF
;
A
#
# COMPACT_ATOMS: atom_id res chain seq x y z
N MET A 1 -19.47 10.13 -1.02
CA MET A 1 -18.02 9.95 -1.24
C MET A 1 -17.73 9.87 -2.73
N THR A 2 -16.73 10.60 -3.23
CA THR A 2 -16.30 10.56 -4.63
C THR A 2 -14.92 9.91 -4.77
N PHE A 3 -14.69 9.19 -5.87
CA PHE A 3 -13.40 8.62 -6.21
C PHE A 3 -12.60 9.60 -7.07
N THR A 4 -11.28 9.46 -7.13
CA THR A 4 -10.45 10.24 -8.05
C THR A 4 -10.72 9.86 -9.51
N ASP A 5 -10.49 10.79 -10.44
CA ASP A 5 -10.73 10.56 -11.87
C ASP A 5 -9.91 9.37 -12.39
N ASP A 6 -8.65 9.24 -11.96
CA ASP A 6 -7.79 8.08 -12.23
C ASP A 6 -8.46 6.76 -11.81
N SER A 7 -9.05 6.72 -10.60
CA SER A 7 -9.73 5.53 -10.08
C SER A 7 -10.97 5.21 -10.90
N ILE A 8 -11.76 6.23 -11.26
CA ILE A 8 -12.96 6.07 -12.10
C ILE A 8 -12.56 5.52 -13.48
N GLN A 9 -11.54 6.12 -14.11
CA GLN A 9 -11.05 5.70 -15.42
C GLN A 9 -10.57 4.24 -15.41
N LEU A 10 -9.75 3.86 -14.42
CA LEU A 10 -9.25 2.49 -14.29
C LEU A 10 -10.36 1.48 -14.02
N ARG A 11 -11.34 1.83 -13.17
CA ARG A 11 -12.47 0.97 -12.90
C ARG A 11 -13.30 0.74 -14.15
N ASN A 12 -13.60 1.80 -14.90
CA ASN A 12 -14.35 1.68 -16.16
C ASN A 12 -13.62 0.76 -17.15
N TYR A 13 -12.29 0.86 -17.23
CA TYR A 13 -11.46 0.00 -18.07
C TYR A 13 -11.44 -1.49 -17.66
N LEU A 14 -11.62 -1.77 -16.37
CA LEU A 14 -11.58 -3.14 -15.81
C LEU A 14 -12.96 -3.71 -15.44
N PHE A 15 -14.01 -2.89 -15.49
CA PHE A 15 -15.34 -3.20 -14.94
C PHE A 15 -15.95 -4.49 -15.51
N SER A 16 -15.81 -4.69 -16.83
CA SER A 16 -16.38 -5.85 -17.54
C SER A 16 -15.81 -7.21 -17.12
N LYS A 17 -14.85 -7.24 -16.19
CA LYS A 17 -14.10 -8.44 -15.79
C LYS A 17 -14.39 -8.87 -14.34
N ILE A 18 -15.34 -8.23 -13.66
CA ILE A 18 -15.64 -8.50 -12.26
C ILE A 18 -16.81 -9.45 -12.16
N GLU A 19 -16.53 -10.68 -11.78
CA GLU A 19 -17.54 -11.60 -11.27
C GLU A 19 -17.77 -11.28 -9.79
N ASN A 20 -18.98 -10.82 -9.45
CA ASN A 20 -19.37 -10.62 -8.06
C ASN A 20 -19.50 -11.98 -7.37
N LYS A 21 -18.41 -12.44 -6.76
CA LYS A 21 -18.42 -13.65 -5.93
C LYS A 21 -17.91 -13.32 -4.54
N ASP A 22 -18.85 -13.28 -3.61
CA ASP A 22 -18.56 -13.25 -2.19
C ASP A 22 -17.97 -14.61 -1.74
N THR A 23 -17.16 -14.61 -0.69
CA THR A 23 -16.64 -15.83 -0.07
C THR A 23 -16.85 -15.80 1.45
N PRO A 24 -17.01 -16.96 2.10
CA PRO A 24 -17.15 -17.02 3.56
C PRO A 24 -16.02 -16.29 4.31
N GLU A 25 -14.81 -16.28 3.77
CA GLU A 25 -13.64 -15.65 4.37
C GLU A 25 -13.66 -14.13 4.25
N LEU A 26 -14.13 -13.58 3.13
CA LEU A 26 -14.37 -12.14 2.98
C LEU A 26 -15.47 -11.66 3.93
N ASN A 27 -16.53 -12.45 4.10
CA ASN A 27 -17.58 -12.20 5.07
C ASN A 27 -17.06 -12.16 6.51
N LYS A 28 -16.24 -13.16 6.88
CA LYS A 28 -15.59 -13.21 8.20
C LYS A 28 -14.68 -11.99 8.41
N LEU A 29 -13.89 -11.62 7.40
CA LEU A 29 -13.06 -10.42 7.46
C LEU A 29 -13.91 -9.16 7.66
N TYR A 30 -14.96 -8.94 6.86
CA TYR A 30 -15.84 -7.79 6.99
C TYR A 30 -16.42 -7.70 8.40
N ASN A 31 -16.97 -8.80 8.92
CA ASN A 31 -17.58 -8.82 10.25
C ASN A 31 -16.53 -8.52 11.34
N LYS A 32 -15.31 -9.05 11.22
CA LYS A 32 -14.22 -8.77 12.16
C LYS A 32 -13.85 -7.30 12.17
N LEU A 33 -13.74 -6.69 10.99
CA LEU A 33 -13.43 -5.26 10.82
C LEU A 33 -14.58 -4.38 11.35
N ASN A 34 -15.82 -4.71 10.99
CA ASN A 34 -17.01 -3.98 11.41
C ASN A 34 -17.25 -3.99 12.93
N ASN A 35 -16.89 -5.10 13.60
CA ASN A 35 -17.08 -5.25 15.04
C ASN A 35 -15.86 -4.78 15.85
N LEU A 36 -14.88 -4.13 15.20
CA LEU A 36 -13.73 -3.57 15.90
C LEU A 36 -14.17 -2.41 16.79
N LYS A 37 -13.90 -2.51 18.10
CA LYS A 37 -14.04 -1.37 19.00
C LYS A 37 -12.88 -0.40 18.76
N LEU A 38 -13.20 0.81 18.35
CA LEU A 38 -12.19 1.85 18.14
C LEU A 38 -11.72 2.42 19.47
N TYR A 39 -10.42 2.69 19.57
CA TYR A 39 -9.88 3.49 20.67
C TYR A 39 -10.26 4.95 20.50
N ASP A 40 -10.47 5.63 21.63
CA ASP A 40 -10.65 7.07 21.63
C ASP A 40 -9.40 7.77 21.11
N ILE A 41 -9.63 8.88 20.42
CA ILE A 41 -8.57 9.73 19.88
C ILE A 41 -8.70 11.15 20.45
N THR A 42 -7.58 11.71 20.88
CA THR A 42 -7.50 13.11 21.28
C THR A 42 -6.48 13.85 20.42
N ILE A 43 -6.84 15.09 20.04
CA ILE A 43 -5.96 16.01 19.31
C ILE A 43 -5.38 16.96 20.34
N GLU A 44 -4.12 16.76 20.74
CA GLU A 44 -3.48 17.57 21.80
C GLU A 44 -3.10 18.97 21.34
N LYS A 45 -2.80 19.10 20.05
CA LYS A 45 -2.44 20.37 19.43
C LYS A 45 -3.27 20.51 18.17
N VAL A 46 -4.13 21.52 18.16
CA VAL A 46 -4.93 21.91 16.98
C VAL A 46 -3.97 22.21 15.83
N PRO A 47 -4.28 21.85 14.58
CA PRO A 47 -3.44 22.19 13.44
C PRO A 47 -3.14 23.70 13.42
N PHE A 48 -1.85 24.04 13.43
CA PHE A 48 -1.38 25.42 13.30
C PHE A 48 -0.36 25.51 12.17
N ILE A 49 -0.38 26.63 11.44
CA ILE A 49 0.58 26.91 10.38
C ILE A 49 1.94 27.18 11.03
N VAL A 50 2.96 26.44 10.59
CA VAL A 50 4.35 26.69 10.96
C VAL A 50 5.03 27.33 9.74
N SER A 51 5.79 28.40 9.93
CA SER A 51 6.53 29.07 8.85
C SER A 51 7.92 28.45 8.62
N ASN A 52 8.23 27.35 9.31
CA ASN A 52 9.57 26.81 9.42
C ASN A 52 9.84 25.71 8.38
N ASN A 53 10.69 26.03 7.40
CA ASN A 53 10.95 25.22 6.21
C ASN A 53 11.96 24.07 6.40
N ASN A 54 12.40 23.77 7.63
CA ASN A 54 13.38 22.71 7.88
C ASN A 54 12.76 21.32 7.68
N LYS A 55 12.83 20.85 6.43
CA LYS A 55 12.40 19.51 6.01
C LYS A 55 13.57 18.55 6.18
N GLU A 56 13.53 17.71 7.22
CA GLU A 56 14.53 16.63 7.43
C GLU A 56 14.37 15.49 6.40
N ILE A 57 14.68 15.76 5.13
CA ILE A 57 14.55 14.79 4.03
C ILE A 57 15.90 14.43 3.41
N GLN A 58 16.92 15.25 3.64
CA GLN A 58 18.19 15.18 2.90
C GLN A 58 18.83 13.79 2.94
N HIS A 59 18.64 13.04 4.04
CA HIS A 59 19.22 11.71 4.23
C HIS A 59 18.29 10.52 3.90
N ASN A 60 17.09 10.74 3.34
CA ASN A 60 16.20 9.63 2.99
C ASN A 60 16.63 8.97 1.67
N LYS A 61 17.20 7.75 1.75
CA LYS A 61 17.67 6.97 0.59
C LYS A 61 16.56 6.48 -0.34
N TYR A 62 15.32 6.46 0.12
CA TYR A 62 14.17 5.99 -0.66
C TYR A 62 13.59 7.09 -1.58
N ILE A 63 13.94 8.34 -1.31
CA ILE A 63 13.48 9.52 -2.05
C ILE A 63 14.58 9.94 -3.03
N GLN A 64 14.26 9.99 -4.32
CA GLN A 64 15.20 10.49 -5.34
C GLN A 64 15.39 12.01 -5.25
N GLU A 65 16.56 12.50 -5.66
CA GLU A 65 16.91 13.93 -5.60
C GLU A 65 15.88 14.85 -6.28
N GLU A 66 15.34 14.45 -7.43
CA GLU A 66 14.27 15.20 -8.12
C GLU A 66 13.04 15.41 -7.22
N VAL A 67 12.66 14.39 -6.45
CA VAL A 67 11.55 14.47 -5.50
C VAL A 67 11.93 15.36 -4.32
N LYS A 68 13.16 15.26 -3.79
CA LYS A 68 13.65 16.12 -2.70
C LYS A 68 13.60 17.61 -3.09
N LEU A 69 14.01 17.94 -4.32
CA LEU A 69 13.96 19.30 -4.85
C LEU A 69 12.54 19.85 -4.90
N GLU A 70 11.56 19.04 -5.30
CA GLU A 70 10.14 19.45 -5.28
C GLU A 70 9.59 19.60 -3.87
N ILE A 71 9.95 18.70 -2.96
CA ILE A 71 9.55 18.82 -1.56
C ILE A 71 10.06 20.15 -0.98
N ASN A 72 11.29 20.56 -1.30
CA ASN A 72 11.83 21.83 -0.85
C ASN A 72 11.02 23.05 -1.34
N LYS A 73 10.29 22.94 -2.44
CA LYS A 73 9.43 24.02 -2.98
C LYS A 73 8.09 24.18 -2.25
N LEU A 74 7.68 23.22 -1.42
CA LEU A 74 6.44 23.34 -0.60
C LEU A 74 6.57 24.51 0.38
N LYS A 75 5.59 25.40 0.45
CA LYS A 75 5.72 26.68 1.18
C LYS A 75 5.07 26.69 2.56
N GLU A 76 4.07 25.84 2.77
CA GLU A 76 3.27 25.82 3.98
C GLU A 76 3.41 24.48 4.68
N ASN A 77 3.25 24.48 6.01
CA ASN A 77 3.01 23.25 6.75
C ASN A 77 2.09 23.44 7.94
N ILE A 78 1.27 22.42 8.18
CA ILE A 78 0.53 22.27 9.44
C ILE A 78 1.13 21.12 10.25
N SER A 79 1.05 21.23 11.58
CA SER A 79 1.45 20.16 12.50
C SER A 79 0.41 19.96 13.58
N PHE A 80 0.13 18.70 13.93
CA PHE A 80 -0.74 18.33 15.03
C PHE A 80 -0.28 17.01 15.67
N ILE A 81 -0.77 16.75 16.88
CA ILE A 81 -0.43 15.54 17.65
C ILE A 81 -1.71 14.79 17.96
N LEU A 82 -1.73 13.51 17.60
CA LEU A 82 -2.78 12.56 17.95
C LEU A 82 -2.29 11.70 19.11
N LYS A 83 -3.16 11.51 20.10
CA LYS A 83 -3.04 10.46 21.12
C LYS A 83 -4.13 9.43 20.90
N ILE A 84 -3.73 8.19 20.69
CA ILE A 84 -4.63 7.05 20.52
C ILE A 84 -4.10 5.93 21.41
N ASN A 85 -4.91 5.50 22.38
CA ASN A 85 -4.46 4.59 23.44
C ASN A 85 -3.16 5.11 24.08
N ASN A 86 -2.12 4.28 24.19
CA ASN A 86 -0.81 4.63 24.74
C ASN A 86 0.19 5.14 23.69
N SER A 87 -0.27 5.47 22.48
CA SER A 87 0.59 5.91 21.37
C SER A 87 0.44 7.41 21.10
N LYS A 88 1.58 8.06 20.84
CA LYS A 88 1.66 9.46 20.42
C LYS A 88 2.12 9.53 18.98
N ILE A 89 1.31 10.15 18.12
CA ILE A 89 1.60 10.31 16.69
C ILE A 89 1.67 11.80 16.38
N GLN A 90 2.83 12.29 15.98
CA GLN A 90 2.98 13.62 15.40
C GLN A 90 2.74 13.54 13.89
N VAL A 91 1.88 14.41 13.38
CA VAL A 91 1.60 14.51 11.95
C VAL A 91 2.04 15.89 11.47
N ASN A 92 2.85 15.91 10.42
CA ASN A 92 3.27 17.12 9.71
C ASN A 92 2.79 17.02 8.27
N VAL A 93 2.08 18.02 7.77
CA VAL A 93 1.60 18.07 6.38
C VAL A 93 2.18 19.31 5.71
N TYR A 94 3.03 19.10 4.70
CA TYR A 94 3.67 20.12 3.90
C TYR A 94 2.95 20.24 2.55
N TYR A 95 2.58 21.45 2.16
CA TYR A 95 1.71 21.71 1.00
C TYR A 95 1.94 23.13 0.44
N ASN A 96 1.20 23.48 -0.61
CA ASN A 96 1.17 24.84 -1.16
C ASN A 96 -0.22 25.47 -1.00
N ASN A 97 -1.21 25.03 -1.77
CA ASN A 97 -2.52 25.70 -1.85
C ASN A 97 -3.68 24.69 -1.75
N GLU A 98 -3.56 23.67 -0.91
CA GLU A 98 -4.55 22.60 -0.78
C GLU A 98 -5.53 22.89 0.35
N ASP A 99 -6.82 22.59 0.16
CA ASP A 99 -7.75 22.43 1.28
C ASP A 99 -7.51 21.07 1.95
N LEU A 100 -7.09 21.11 3.21
CA LEU A 100 -6.70 19.93 3.95
C LEU A 100 -7.82 19.33 4.80
N TYR A 101 -8.99 19.96 4.92
CA TYR A 101 -10.01 19.54 5.87
C TYR A 101 -10.45 18.09 5.65
N VAL A 102 -10.88 17.76 4.43
CA VAL A 102 -11.34 16.40 4.08
C VAL A 102 -10.21 15.37 4.23
N PHE A 103 -9.00 15.73 3.80
CA PHE A 103 -7.82 14.88 3.96
C PHE A 103 -7.52 14.57 5.43
N ILE A 104 -7.48 15.58 6.30
CA ILE A 104 -7.18 15.42 7.74
C ILE A 104 -8.25 14.57 8.42
N CYS A 105 -9.54 14.82 8.16
CA CYS A 105 -10.62 14.02 8.73
C CYS A 105 -10.49 12.54 8.34
N HIS A 106 -10.24 12.25 7.06
CA HIS A 106 -10.03 10.88 6.61
C HIS A 106 -8.75 10.28 7.19
N LEU A 107 -7.67 11.04 7.25
CA LEU A 107 -6.39 10.60 7.78
C LEU A 107 -6.50 10.19 9.24
N ILE A 108 -7.15 11.01 10.06
CA ILE A 108 -7.42 10.71 11.47
C ILE A 108 -8.17 9.38 11.60
N ASN A 109 -9.23 9.18 10.82
CA ASN A 109 -10.00 7.94 10.84
C ASN A 109 -9.14 6.73 10.45
N TYR A 110 -8.26 6.86 9.45
CA TYR A 110 -7.37 5.78 9.02
C TYR A 110 -6.34 5.43 10.10
N ILE A 111 -5.73 6.44 10.74
CA ILE A 111 -4.76 6.24 11.83
C ILE A 111 -5.47 5.62 13.04
N GLN A 112 -6.60 6.16 13.49
CA GLN A 112 -7.38 5.63 14.61
C GLN A 112 -7.72 4.15 14.38
N TYR A 113 -8.17 3.82 13.17
CA TYR A 113 -8.60 2.47 12.84
C TYR A 113 -7.46 1.46 12.95
N ILE A 114 -6.31 1.72 12.31
CA ILE A 114 -5.20 0.77 12.34
C ILE A 114 -4.58 0.62 13.73
N PHE A 115 -4.53 1.69 14.52
CA PHE A 115 -4.11 1.62 15.92
C PHE A 115 -5.11 0.86 16.80
N SER A 116 -6.38 0.83 16.43
CA SER A 116 -7.40 0.05 17.15
C SER A 116 -7.36 -1.44 16.81
N LEU A 117 -6.74 -1.84 15.69
CA LEU A 117 -6.59 -3.25 15.32
C LEU A 117 -5.58 -4.00 16.20
N VAL A 118 -4.62 -3.29 16.78
CA VAL A 118 -3.51 -3.88 17.51
C VAL A 118 -3.34 -3.20 18.86
N ASP A 119 -3.35 -3.99 19.92
CA ASP A 119 -2.99 -3.48 21.24
C ASP A 119 -1.49 -3.60 21.43
N GLN A 120 -0.77 -2.52 21.16
CA GLN A 120 0.67 -2.46 21.39
C GLN A 120 1.15 -1.06 21.71
N LYS A 121 2.09 -0.98 22.65
CA LYS A 121 2.84 0.25 22.93
C LYS A 121 3.92 0.41 21.87
N ASN A 122 3.89 1.54 21.18
CA ASN A 122 4.88 1.87 20.15
C ASN A 122 5.79 3.01 20.62
N LYS A 123 6.97 3.10 20.01
CA LYS A 123 7.74 4.35 20.04
C LYS A 123 6.89 5.48 19.46
N PRO A 124 7.12 6.74 19.86
CA PRO A 124 6.53 7.89 19.19
C PRO A 124 6.66 7.78 17.66
N ILE A 125 5.57 8.01 16.94
CA ILE A 125 5.56 7.99 15.48
C ILE A 125 5.47 9.43 14.96
N ILE A 126 6.34 9.78 14.02
CA ILE A 126 6.31 11.04 13.29
C ILE A 126 5.96 10.72 11.85
N ILE A 127 4.87 11.28 11.34
CA ILE A 127 4.42 11.10 9.97
C ILE A 127 4.51 12.42 9.22
N ASN A 128 5.37 12.46 8.21
CA ASN A 128 5.54 13.62 7.34
C ASN A 128 4.85 13.36 5.99
N TYR A 129 3.89 14.20 5.64
CA TYR A 129 3.23 14.22 4.34
C TYR A 129 3.77 15.37 3.50
N TYR A 130 4.28 15.07 2.31
CA TYR A 130 4.71 16.06 1.33
C TYR A 130 3.75 15.97 0.14
N LEU A 131 2.81 16.91 0.04
CA LEU A 131 1.69 16.81 -0.90
C LEU A 131 2.11 17.16 -2.34
N LEU A 132 2.88 16.28 -2.98
CA LEU A 132 3.28 16.45 -4.38
C LEU A 132 2.27 15.79 -5.35
N ASP A 133 2.04 16.45 -6.47
CA ASP A 133 1.26 15.95 -7.62
C ASP A 133 2.07 15.02 -8.53
N LYS A 134 2.97 14.19 -7.96
CA LYS A 134 3.73 13.19 -8.73
C LYS A 134 2.96 11.88 -8.85
N LYS A 135 2.84 11.39 -10.08
CA LYS A 135 2.18 10.11 -10.42
C LYS A 135 3.20 8.99 -10.63
N LYS A 136 2.82 7.76 -10.27
CA LYS A 136 3.58 6.52 -10.58
C LYS A 136 3.43 6.18 -12.05
N ILE A 137 4.40 6.59 -12.86
CA ILE A 137 4.39 6.37 -14.31
C ILE A 137 5.66 5.62 -14.71
N ILE A 138 5.50 4.50 -15.41
CA ILE A 138 6.61 3.76 -15.99
C ILE A 138 7.25 4.55 -17.14
N LYS A 139 8.57 4.70 -17.09
CA LYS A 139 9.42 5.39 -18.07
C LYS A 139 10.45 4.45 -18.68
N SER A 140 10.74 3.32 -18.06
CA SER A 140 11.72 2.34 -18.52
C SER A 140 11.21 0.89 -18.41
N ASN A 141 11.94 -0.07 -18.96
CA ASN A 141 11.53 -1.49 -18.93
C ASN A 141 11.52 -2.08 -17.50
N ILE A 142 12.46 -1.64 -16.64
CA ILE A 142 12.55 -2.09 -15.25
C ILE A 142 12.21 -0.91 -14.34
N PRO A 143 11.05 -0.96 -13.68
CA PRO A 143 10.65 0.11 -12.78
C PRO A 143 11.67 0.41 -11.67
N ASN A 144 11.78 1.67 -11.28
CA ASN A 144 12.64 2.15 -10.20
C ASN A 144 11.84 2.79 -9.04
N ASN A 145 12.55 3.21 -8.00
CA ASN A 145 11.97 3.82 -6.79
C ASN A 145 11.02 4.99 -7.10
N ASN A 146 11.36 5.88 -8.05
CA ASN A 146 10.51 7.01 -8.40
C ASN A 146 9.30 6.63 -9.25
N GLU A 147 9.21 5.40 -9.74
CA GLU A 147 8.04 4.96 -10.49
C GLU A 147 7.07 4.18 -9.60
N ILE A 148 7.50 3.79 -8.39
CA ILE A 148 6.76 2.87 -7.49
C ILE A 148 6.53 3.46 -6.10
N ASN A 149 7.58 3.99 -5.46
CA ASN A 149 7.54 4.33 -4.05
C ASN A 149 6.79 5.65 -3.82
N SER A 150 5.88 5.66 -2.86
CA SER A 150 5.20 6.87 -2.36
C SER A 150 5.54 7.19 -0.91
N GLY A 151 6.12 6.23 -0.19
CA GLY A 151 6.35 6.30 1.24
C GLY A 151 7.60 5.55 1.67
N SER A 152 8.00 5.78 2.91
CA SER A 152 9.05 5.05 3.60
C SER A 152 8.85 5.12 5.10
N CYS A 153 9.20 4.04 5.80
CA CYS A 153 9.19 3.95 7.24
C CYS A 153 10.60 3.61 7.77
N THR A 154 11.13 4.45 8.65
CA THR A 154 12.44 4.27 9.29
C THR A 154 12.28 4.23 10.80
N THR A 155 12.80 3.20 11.46
CA THR A 155 12.89 3.16 12.93
C THR A 155 14.22 3.76 13.39
N LYS A 156 14.16 4.80 14.23
CA LYS A 156 15.30 5.36 14.98
C LYS A 156 15.27 4.86 16.42
N ASP A 157 16.26 5.26 17.23
CA ASP A 157 16.38 4.86 18.64
C ASP A 157 15.18 5.31 19.48
N ASP A 158 14.70 6.53 19.29
CA ASP A 158 13.61 7.10 20.11
C ASP A 158 12.27 7.26 19.39
N SER A 159 12.23 7.07 18.06
CA SER A 159 11.02 7.31 17.27
C SER A 159 10.96 6.47 16.00
N ILE A 160 9.77 6.41 15.40
CA ILE A 160 9.56 5.88 14.07
C ILE A 160 9.20 7.06 13.17
N ILE A 161 9.89 7.20 12.03
CA ILE A 161 9.66 8.27 11.07
C ILE A 161 9.07 7.66 9.80
N ILE A 162 7.87 8.10 9.46
CA ILE A 162 7.19 7.82 8.21
C ILE A 162 7.25 9.07 7.33
N ASN A 163 7.64 8.91 6.08
CA ASN A 163 7.61 9.97 5.08
C ASN A 163 6.76 9.52 3.91
N ILE A 164 5.78 10.32 3.48
CA ILE A 164 4.89 10.05 2.34
C ILE A 164 4.88 11.27 1.43
N TRP A 165 5.21 11.13 0.15
CA TRP A 165 5.51 12.28 -0.73
C TRP A 165 4.67 12.37 -2.00
N ARG A 166 3.58 11.59 -2.10
CA ARG A 166 2.64 11.68 -3.24
C ARG A 166 1.23 11.80 -2.71
N LYS A 167 0.44 12.68 -3.32
CA LYS A 167 -1.02 12.69 -3.13
C LYS A 167 -1.66 11.39 -3.64
N GLU A 168 -1.09 10.81 -4.69
CA GLU A 168 -1.54 9.53 -5.25
C GLU A 168 -1.52 8.40 -4.20
N GLU A 169 -2.70 7.85 -3.92
CA GLU A 169 -2.98 6.75 -3.00
C GLU A 169 -2.67 7.05 -1.53
N ILE A 170 -2.57 8.34 -1.16
CA ILE A 170 -2.00 8.81 0.11
C ILE A 170 -2.57 8.08 1.34
N LEU A 171 -3.89 7.90 1.45
CA LEU A 171 -4.52 7.21 2.57
C LEU A 171 -4.19 5.71 2.64
N LYS A 172 -4.09 5.03 1.50
CA LYS A 172 -3.65 3.63 1.44
C LYS A 172 -2.18 3.51 1.81
N VAL A 173 -1.35 4.43 1.31
CA VAL A 173 0.08 4.49 1.64
C VAL A 173 0.26 4.74 3.14
N THR A 174 -0.56 5.58 3.78
CA THR A 174 -0.56 5.71 5.25
C THR A 174 -0.74 4.37 5.96
N LEU A 175 -1.69 3.54 5.53
CA LEU A 175 -1.88 2.20 6.11
C LEU A 175 -0.67 1.30 5.88
N HIS A 176 -0.10 1.32 4.67
CA HIS A 176 1.09 0.55 4.32
C HIS A 176 2.26 0.89 5.26
N GLU A 177 2.59 2.17 5.41
CA GLU A 177 3.71 2.58 6.26
C GLU A 177 3.42 2.35 7.76
N LEU A 178 2.16 2.46 8.17
CA LEU A 178 1.76 2.16 9.55
C LEU A 178 1.83 0.65 9.85
N ILE A 179 1.55 -0.23 8.90
CA ILE A 179 1.75 -1.69 9.07
C ILE A 179 3.22 -1.98 9.42
N HIS A 180 4.17 -1.36 8.70
CA HIS A 180 5.59 -1.47 9.00
C HIS A 180 5.97 -0.86 10.35
N ALA A 181 5.49 0.35 10.64
CA ALA A 181 5.78 1.03 11.90
C ALA A 181 5.26 0.25 13.12
N LEU A 182 4.09 -0.37 12.95
CA LEU A 182 3.46 -1.26 13.93
C LEU A 182 4.04 -2.69 13.88
N LYS A 183 5.00 -2.98 13.01
CA LYS A 183 5.68 -4.28 12.90
C LYS A 183 4.72 -5.46 12.71
N LEU A 184 3.61 -5.25 12.00
CA LEU A 184 2.58 -6.29 11.82
C LEU A 184 3.00 -7.35 10.79
N ASP A 185 3.97 -7.01 9.96
CA ASP A 185 4.53 -7.82 8.87
C ASP A 185 5.97 -8.28 9.15
N ARG A 186 6.45 -8.15 10.41
CA ARG A 186 7.86 -8.31 10.72
C ARG A 186 8.35 -9.75 10.58
N TYR A 187 9.08 -10.02 9.51
CA TYR A 187 9.93 -11.21 9.35
C TYR A 187 11.03 -10.92 8.31
N ASN A 188 12.04 -11.78 8.27
CA ASN A 188 13.07 -11.75 7.22
C ASN A 188 12.87 -12.94 6.30
N ASP A 189 13.11 -12.73 5.02
CA ASP A 189 13.15 -13.82 4.04
C ASP A 189 14.31 -14.77 4.37
N THR A 190 14.05 -16.07 4.28
CA THR A 190 15.08 -17.11 4.34
C THR A 190 15.74 -17.30 2.98
N ASN A 191 16.96 -17.88 2.96
CA ASN A 191 17.60 -18.26 1.69
C ASN A 191 16.73 -19.21 0.85
N ASP A 192 15.94 -20.06 1.51
CA ASP A 192 15.01 -20.97 0.86
C ASP A 192 13.90 -20.22 0.10
N ILE A 193 13.21 -19.26 0.73
CA ILE A 193 12.16 -18.49 0.03
C ILE A 193 12.74 -17.59 -1.07
N ILE A 194 13.95 -17.05 -0.86
CA ILE A 194 14.67 -16.27 -1.87
C ILE A 194 14.95 -17.16 -3.09
N ASN A 195 15.59 -18.31 -2.89
CA ASN A 195 15.93 -19.24 -3.97
C ASN A 195 14.69 -19.76 -4.69
N HIS A 196 13.63 -20.06 -3.94
CA HIS A 196 12.34 -20.45 -4.48
C HIS A 196 11.81 -19.44 -5.50
N TYR A 197 11.77 -18.15 -5.15
CA TYR A 197 11.29 -17.11 -6.06
C TYR A 197 12.27 -16.78 -7.21
N ARG A 198 13.58 -16.90 -6.98
CA ARG A 198 14.61 -16.77 -8.03
C ARG A 198 14.41 -17.79 -9.14
N ILE A 199 14.29 -19.06 -8.77
CA ILE A 199 14.06 -20.16 -9.72
C ILE A 199 12.69 -20.01 -10.37
N ARG A 200 11.66 -19.72 -9.57
CA ARG A 200 10.27 -19.63 -10.04
C ARG A 200 10.09 -18.60 -11.15
N TYR A 201 10.74 -17.43 -11.07
CA TYR A 201 10.54 -16.33 -12.02
C TYR A 201 11.78 -15.94 -12.82
N ASN A 202 12.84 -16.74 -12.75
CA ASN A 202 14.12 -16.50 -13.41
C ASN A 202 14.72 -15.13 -13.06
N VAL A 203 14.80 -14.80 -11.76
CA VAL A 203 15.33 -13.52 -11.26
C VAL A 203 16.68 -13.67 -10.56
N SER A 204 17.57 -12.70 -10.74
CA SER A 204 18.92 -12.72 -10.13
C SER A 204 19.02 -12.03 -8.76
N SER A 205 17.96 -11.39 -8.28
CA SER A 205 18.01 -10.68 -6.99
C SER A 205 18.28 -11.64 -5.82
N TYR A 206 19.08 -11.20 -4.86
CA TYR A 206 19.30 -11.88 -3.57
C TYR A 206 18.43 -11.32 -2.44
N VAL A 207 17.66 -10.27 -2.73
CA VAL A 207 16.73 -9.64 -1.80
C VAL A 207 15.34 -9.62 -2.43
N MET A 208 14.37 -10.27 -1.77
CA MET A 208 12.98 -10.34 -2.24
C MET A 208 12.05 -9.41 -1.49
N ASN A 209 12.26 -9.26 -0.18
CA ASN A 209 11.39 -8.50 0.72
C ASN A 209 9.93 -8.93 0.57
N THR A 210 9.67 -10.24 0.70
CA THR A 210 8.31 -10.78 0.46
C THR A 210 7.25 -10.20 1.40
N HIS A 211 7.66 -9.60 2.53
CA HIS A 211 6.77 -8.92 3.48
C HIS A 211 6.03 -7.74 2.85
N GLU A 212 6.62 -7.08 1.84
CA GLU A 212 6.00 -5.99 1.08
C GLU A 212 4.70 -6.43 0.40
N ALA A 213 4.64 -7.70 -0.06
CA ALA A 213 3.43 -8.24 -0.66
C ALA A 213 2.29 -8.41 0.37
N TYR A 214 2.66 -8.85 1.58
CA TYR A 214 1.74 -8.98 2.71
C TYR A 214 1.20 -7.61 3.14
N THR A 215 2.10 -6.65 3.33
CA THR A 215 1.78 -5.28 3.74
C THR A 215 0.91 -4.57 2.72
N GLU A 216 1.25 -4.66 1.44
CA GLU A 216 0.47 -4.02 0.39
C GLU A 216 -0.94 -4.63 0.26
N LEU A 217 -1.08 -5.96 0.37
CA LEU A 217 -2.39 -6.61 0.36
C LEU A 217 -3.25 -6.15 1.54
N TRP A 218 -2.70 -6.12 2.76
CA TRP A 218 -3.44 -5.63 3.93
C TRP A 218 -3.80 -4.16 3.84
N ALA A 219 -2.89 -3.31 3.36
CA ALA A 219 -3.17 -1.90 3.12
C ALA A 219 -4.33 -1.72 2.12
N ASN A 220 -4.39 -2.53 1.06
CA ASN A 220 -5.51 -2.52 0.12
C ASN A 220 -6.83 -2.98 0.78
N LEU A 221 -6.82 -4.08 1.54
CA LEU A 221 -8.02 -4.60 2.21
C LEU A 221 -8.59 -3.60 3.22
N LEU A 222 -7.74 -3.01 4.06
CA LEU A 222 -8.14 -1.99 5.03
C LEU A 222 -8.64 -0.72 4.34
N ASN A 223 -7.98 -0.29 3.26
CA ASN A 223 -8.44 0.86 2.48
C ASN A 223 -9.83 0.59 1.84
N CYS A 224 -10.05 -0.60 1.27
CA CYS A 224 -11.36 -0.99 0.74
C CYS A 224 -12.45 -0.94 1.83
N TYR A 225 -12.14 -1.44 3.02
CA TYR A 225 -13.05 -1.39 4.15
C TYR A 225 -13.37 0.06 4.54
N LEU A 226 -12.36 0.90 4.78
CA LEU A 226 -12.56 2.29 5.21
C LEU A 226 -13.27 3.16 4.16
N ILE A 227 -13.04 2.90 2.87
CA ILE A 227 -13.81 3.51 1.78
C ILE A 227 -15.27 3.08 1.85
N SER A 228 -15.53 1.78 2.07
CA SER A 228 -16.90 1.24 2.08
C SER A 228 -17.77 1.77 3.22
N GLN A 229 -17.16 2.25 4.31
CA GLN A 229 -17.89 2.83 5.45
C GLN A 229 -18.34 4.28 5.24
N LYS A 230 -17.94 4.92 4.13
CA LYS A 230 -18.30 6.31 3.82
C LYS A 230 -19.61 6.43 3.02
N THR A 231 -20.37 5.35 2.93
CA THR A 231 -21.70 5.31 2.31
C THR A 231 -22.76 4.99 3.36
N ASN A 232 -24.00 5.44 3.12
CA ASN A 232 -25.12 5.18 4.04
C ASN A 232 -25.84 3.86 3.75
N HIS A 233 -25.48 3.14 2.68
CA HIS A 233 -26.16 1.94 2.23
C HIS A 233 -25.18 0.88 1.74
N ASN A 234 -25.46 -0.38 2.08
CA ASN A 234 -24.76 -1.57 1.58
C ASN A 234 -23.22 -1.54 1.70
N ASN A 235 -22.69 -1.12 2.85
CA ASN A 235 -21.25 -1.02 3.11
C ASN A 235 -20.53 -2.34 2.87
N LYS A 236 -21.14 -3.47 3.27
CA LYS A 236 -20.61 -4.82 3.01
C LYS A 236 -20.50 -5.15 1.53
N GLY A 237 -21.55 -4.92 0.76
CA GLY A 237 -21.53 -5.17 -0.69
C GLY A 237 -20.52 -4.27 -1.40
N LEU A 238 -20.39 -3.02 -0.97
CA LEU A 238 -19.37 -2.10 -1.48
C LEU A 238 -17.95 -2.59 -1.12
N PHE A 239 -17.70 -3.03 0.11
CA PHE A 239 -16.41 -3.60 0.53
C PHE A 239 -15.99 -4.76 -0.38
N ILE A 240 -16.88 -5.75 -0.56
CA ILE A 240 -16.61 -6.91 -1.41
C ILE A 240 -16.27 -6.46 -2.84
N LYS A 241 -17.06 -5.55 -3.40
CA LYS A 241 -16.85 -5.02 -4.76
C LYS A 241 -15.49 -4.31 -4.89
N LEU A 242 -15.11 -3.50 -3.91
CA LEU A 242 -13.81 -2.80 -3.89
C LEU A 242 -12.63 -3.78 -3.83
N VAL A 243 -12.74 -4.85 -3.03
CA VAL A 243 -11.71 -5.90 -2.96
C VAL A 243 -11.59 -6.65 -4.30
N LEU A 244 -12.71 -6.92 -4.98
CA LEU A 244 -12.68 -7.54 -6.31
C LEU A 244 -12.03 -6.63 -7.36
N PHE A 245 -12.28 -5.31 -7.30
CA PHE A 245 -11.56 -4.34 -8.12
C PHE A 245 -10.05 -4.41 -7.88
N GLU A 246 -9.59 -4.47 -6.63
CA GLU A 246 -8.14 -4.59 -6.33
C GLU A 246 -7.56 -5.90 -6.86
N LYS A 247 -8.27 -7.01 -6.71
CA LYS A 247 -7.83 -8.30 -7.26
C LYS A 247 -7.64 -8.23 -8.78
N CYS A 248 -8.63 -7.70 -9.50
CA CYS A 248 -8.53 -7.53 -10.96
C CYS A 248 -7.40 -6.56 -11.36
N PHE A 249 -7.21 -5.49 -10.59
CA PHE A 249 -6.16 -4.51 -10.85
C PHE A 249 -4.76 -5.06 -10.55
N SER A 250 -4.62 -5.85 -9.49
CA SER A 250 -3.39 -6.57 -9.15
C SER A 250 -2.99 -7.52 -10.27
N ASP A 251 -3.93 -8.27 -10.86
CA ASP A 251 -3.67 -9.13 -12.02
C ASP A 251 -3.24 -8.31 -13.25
N PHE A 252 -3.93 -7.18 -13.49
CA PHE A 252 -3.57 -6.27 -14.58
C PHE A 252 -2.13 -5.74 -14.42
N GLN A 253 -1.76 -5.29 -13.22
CA GLN A 253 -0.42 -4.77 -12.95
C GLN A 253 0.66 -5.87 -13.00
N ALA A 254 0.37 -7.09 -12.51
CA ALA A 254 1.30 -8.21 -12.63
C ALA A 254 1.61 -8.54 -14.11
N ASN A 255 0.57 -8.62 -14.95
CA ASN A 255 0.73 -8.85 -16.38
C ASN A 255 1.47 -7.71 -17.09
N LYS A 256 1.30 -6.46 -16.63
CA LYS A 256 2.08 -5.31 -17.10
C LYS A 256 3.56 -5.50 -16.79
N ILE A 257 3.92 -5.90 -15.57
CA ILE A 257 5.32 -6.16 -15.21
C ILE A 257 5.91 -7.28 -16.06
N PHE A 258 5.19 -8.40 -16.27
CA PHE A 258 5.62 -9.46 -17.19
C PHE A 258 5.88 -8.94 -18.62
N PHE A 259 5.04 -8.02 -19.09
CA PHE A 259 5.17 -7.43 -20.41
C PHE A 259 6.42 -6.53 -20.52
N HIS A 260 6.59 -5.58 -19.60
CA HIS A 260 7.67 -4.59 -19.67
C HIS A 260 9.06 -5.16 -19.37
N THR A 261 9.14 -6.05 -18.39
CA THR A 261 10.43 -6.57 -17.91
C THR A 261 10.86 -7.83 -18.64
N ASN A 262 9.97 -8.47 -19.41
CA ASN A 262 10.19 -9.81 -19.95
C ASN A 262 10.46 -10.87 -18.85
N LEU A 263 9.95 -10.67 -17.64
CA LEU A 263 10.04 -11.63 -16.54
C LEU A 263 9.62 -13.04 -16.98
N ASP A 264 10.30 -14.06 -16.44
CA ASP A 264 10.04 -15.47 -16.72
C ASP A 264 10.32 -15.91 -18.17
N LYS A 265 11.13 -15.12 -18.92
CA LYS A 265 11.78 -15.58 -20.15
C LYS A 265 13.10 -16.29 -19.85
N LYS A 266 13.75 -16.83 -20.90
CA LYS A 266 15.06 -17.51 -20.83
C LYS A 266 16.15 -16.68 -20.15
N GLU A 267 16.16 -15.37 -20.36
CA GLU A 267 17.15 -14.47 -19.77
C GLU A 267 16.85 -14.18 -18.30
N ILE A 268 17.88 -14.32 -17.45
CA ILE A 268 17.80 -13.97 -16.04
C ILE A 268 17.78 -12.44 -15.90
N ILE A 269 16.84 -11.90 -15.14
CA ILE A 269 16.68 -10.45 -14.95
C ILE A 269 16.66 -10.05 -13.48
N ASN A 270 17.24 -8.90 -13.15
CA ASN A 270 17.08 -8.30 -11.83
C ASN A 270 15.98 -7.23 -11.82
N ILE A 271 14.71 -7.65 -11.72
CA ILE A 271 13.61 -6.69 -11.59
C ILE A 271 13.58 -5.98 -10.23
N ASN A 272 14.27 -6.51 -9.22
CA ASN A 272 14.37 -5.89 -7.89
C ASN A 272 15.58 -4.95 -7.74
N LYS A 273 16.29 -4.63 -8.84
CA LYS A 273 17.53 -3.85 -8.81
C LYS A 273 17.39 -2.54 -8.02
N ASN A 274 16.26 -1.87 -8.15
CA ASN A 274 16.03 -0.56 -7.58
C ASN A 274 15.02 -0.56 -6.42
N THR A 275 14.01 -1.43 -6.47
CA THR A 275 12.89 -1.52 -5.51
C THR A 275 12.28 -2.92 -5.51
N ASN A 276 11.30 -3.19 -4.64
CA ASN A 276 10.71 -4.52 -4.40
C ASN A 276 9.67 -4.94 -5.47
N VAL A 277 9.99 -4.78 -6.77
CA VAL A 277 9.05 -4.99 -7.89
C VAL A 277 8.38 -6.38 -7.84
N LEU A 278 9.16 -7.44 -7.59
CA LEU A 278 8.62 -8.79 -7.53
C LEU A 278 7.56 -8.93 -6.41
N ALA A 279 7.85 -8.40 -5.23
CA ALA A 279 6.92 -8.49 -4.09
C ALA A 279 5.64 -7.68 -4.35
N TYR A 280 5.78 -6.41 -4.76
CA TYR A 280 4.65 -5.51 -4.98
C TYR A 280 3.68 -5.99 -6.06
N PHE A 281 4.19 -6.54 -7.16
CA PHE A 281 3.34 -6.84 -8.32
C PHE A 281 3.07 -8.32 -8.51
N ILE A 282 4.06 -9.19 -8.29
CA ILE A 282 3.96 -10.61 -8.62
C ILE A 282 3.48 -11.41 -7.42
N ILE A 283 4.22 -11.36 -6.30
CA ILE A 283 3.86 -12.12 -5.09
C ILE A 283 2.53 -11.63 -4.52
N ARG A 284 2.29 -10.32 -4.50
CA ARG A 284 0.98 -9.77 -4.10
C ARG A 284 -0.16 -10.34 -4.94
N ASN A 285 0.03 -10.50 -6.25
CA ASN A 285 -0.99 -11.07 -7.12
C ASN A 285 -1.16 -12.59 -6.92
N GLU A 286 -0.10 -13.32 -6.56
CA GLU A 286 -0.23 -14.71 -6.09
C GLU A 286 -1.16 -14.80 -4.88
N LEU A 287 -1.02 -13.88 -3.92
CA LEU A 287 -1.87 -13.81 -2.73
C LEU A 287 -3.33 -13.49 -3.08
N TYR A 288 -3.58 -12.50 -3.94
CA TYR A 288 -4.94 -12.17 -4.41
C TYR A 288 -5.62 -13.34 -5.15
N ASN A 289 -4.87 -14.12 -5.93
CA ASN A 289 -5.40 -15.29 -6.62
C ASN A 289 -5.83 -16.40 -5.65
N ARG A 290 -5.28 -16.42 -4.44
CA ARG A 290 -5.67 -17.33 -3.35
C ARG A 290 -6.26 -16.57 -2.16
N LEU A 291 -6.93 -15.43 -2.41
CA LEU A 291 -7.42 -14.55 -1.34
C LEU A 291 -8.22 -15.27 -0.25
N PRO A 292 -9.17 -16.17 -0.54
CA PRO A 292 -9.86 -16.94 0.51
C PRO A 292 -8.90 -17.72 1.42
N LEU A 293 -7.93 -18.42 0.84
CA LEU A 293 -6.95 -19.21 1.60
C LEU A 293 -5.98 -18.33 2.38
N PHE A 294 -5.61 -17.17 1.83
CA PHE A 294 -4.83 -16.17 2.54
C PHE A 294 -5.58 -15.63 3.77
N LEU A 295 -6.86 -15.29 3.62
CA LEU A 295 -7.68 -14.78 4.73
C LEU A 295 -7.92 -15.85 5.79
N ASP A 296 -8.16 -17.10 5.39
CA ASP A 296 -8.26 -18.23 6.32
C ASP A 296 -6.94 -18.49 7.06
N PHE A 297 -5.80 -18.43 6.35
CA PHE A 297 -4.48 -18.51 6.97
C PHE A 297 -4.31 -17.42 8.04
N CYS A 298 -4.63 -16.17 7.68
CA CYS A 298 -4.53 -15.02 8.57
C CYS A 298 -5.42 -15.19 9.81
N PHE A 299 -6.67 -15.62 9.62
CA PHE A 299 -7.58 -15.88 10.72
C PHE A 299 -7.03 -16.91 11.72
N LYS A 300 -6.42 -17.99 11.22
CA LYS A 300 -5.96 -19.11 12.04
C LYS A 300 -4.59 -18.91 12.68
N ASN A 301 -3.69 -18.15 12.03
CA ASN A 301 -2.27 -18.11 12.40
C ASN A 301 -1.77 -16.73 12.83
N ASN A 302 -2.56 -15.67 12.69
CA ASN A 302 -2.15 -14.31 13.04
C ASN A 302 -2.89 -13.76 14.26
N ASP A 303 -2.24 -12.83 14.94
CA ASP A 303 -2.89 -12.00 15.95
C ASP A 303 -3.80 -10.98 15.30
N ASN A 304 -5.03 -10.87 15.80
CA ASN A 304 -6.04 -9.92 15.31
C ASN A 304 -6.18 -9.94 13.77
N TYR A 305 -6.09 -11.12 13.16
CA TYR A 305 -6.02 -11.37 11.70
C TYR A 305 -4.76 -10.85 11.00
N ILE A 306 -4.21 -9.69 11.38
CA ILE A 306 -3.20 -8.98 10.59
C ILE A 306 -1.77 -9.15 11.08
N LYS A 307 -1.53 -9.38 12.38
CA LYS A 307 -0.17 -9.42 12.93
C LYS A 307 0.42 -10.82 12.80
N LEU A 308 1.44 -10.94 11.96
CA LEU A 308 2.08 -12.22 11.66
C LEU A 308 2.74 -12.80 12.93
N LYS A 309 2.36 -14.02 13.32
CA LYS A 309 2.99 -14.73 14.46
C LYS A 309 3.95 -15.82 14.02
N ASN A 310 3.49 -16.68 13.11
CA ASN A 310 4.26 -17.86 12.69
C ASN A 310 4.88 -17.64 11.31
N LYS A 311 6.12 -17.13 11.30
CA LYS A 311 6.89 -16.86 10.08
C LYS A 311 7.15 -18.11 9.24
N GLU A 312 7.35 -19.27 9.86
CA GLU A 312 7.67 -20.51 9.14
C GLU A 312 6.46 -21.01 8.34
N LYS A 313 5.28 -21.05 8.98
CA LYS A 313 4.02 -21.36 8.31
C LYS A 313 3.70 -20.35 7.20
N TRP A 314 4.03 -19.08 7.41
CA TRP A 314 3.84 -18.05 6.38
C TRP A 314 4.73 -18.27 5.15
N LEU A 315 6.02 -18.53 5.37
CA LEU A 315 6.94 -18.82 4.26
C LEU A 315 6.53 -20.10 3.52
N GLN A 316 6.06 -21.12 4.24
CA GLN A 316 5.50 -22.32 3.62
C GLN A 316 4.26 -22.02 2.79
N PHE A 317 3.33 -21.20 3.32
CA PHE A 317 2.15 -20.76 2.59
C PHE A 317 2.51 -20.04 1.27
N LEU A 318 3.55 -19.18 1.28
CA LEU A 318 4.06 -18.51 0.08
C LEU A 318 4.59 -19.53 -0.96
N LYS A 319 5.32 -20.56 -0.51
CA LYS A 319 5.85 -21.59 -1.42
C LYS A 319 4.75 -22.37 -2.14
N GLU A 320 3.65 -22.64 -1.45
CA GLU A 320 2.48 -23.36 -1.99
C GLU A 320 1.67 -22.54 -3.00
N ASN A 321 1.91 -21.24 -3.12
CA ASN A 321 1.24 -20.43 -4.13
C ASN A 321 1.60 -20.90 -5.54
N LYS A 322 0.59 -20.92 -6.42
CA LYS A 322 0.79 -21.24 -7.83
C LYS A 322 1.54 -20.10 -8.52
N LYS A 323 2.56 -20.46 -9.30
CA LYS A 323 3.25 -19.53 -10.18
C LYS A 323 2.26 -18.84 -11.12
N LEU A 324 2.38 -17.53 -11.26
CA LEU A 324 1.57 -16.76 -12.20
C LEU A 324 1.96 -17.09 -13.64
N LYS A 325 0.95 -17.17 -14.52
CA LYS A 325 1.17 -17.34 -15.95
C LYS A 325 1.16 -15.98 -16.61
N ARG A 326 2.20 -15.71 -17.40
CA ARG A 326 2.29 -14.51 -18.23
C ARG A 326 1.13 -14.44 -19.22
N ASN A 327 0.45 -13.29 -19.27
CA ASN A 327 -0.56 -13.00 -20.28
C ASN A 327 -0.37 -11.59 -20.87
N ASN A 328 0.35 -11.52 -21.98
CA ASN A 328 0.63 -10.26 -22.67
C ASN A 328 -0.48 -9.78 -23.60
N LYS A 329 -1.55 -10.57 -23.82
CA LYS A 329 -2.53 -10.27 -24.89
C LYS A 329 -3.09 -8.84 -24.76
N LYS A 330 -3.30 -8.39 -23.51
CA LYS A 330 -3.82 -7.05 -23.18
C LYS A 330 -2.84 -5.91 -23.53
N PHE A 331 -1.54 -6.17 -23.57
CA PHE A 331 -0.49 -5.15 -23.71
C PHE A 331 0.15 -5.12 -25.11
N ASN A 332 0.02 -6.20 -25.89
CA ASN A 332 0.56 -6.25 -27.26
C ASN A 332 -0.03 -5.15 -28.16
N ASN A 333 -1.35 -4.92 -28.06
CA ASN A 333 -2.09 -3.99 -28.92
C ASN A 333 -2.57 -2.73 -28.19
N SER A 334 -2.14 -2.53 -26.93
CA SER A 334 -2.55 -1.36 -26.16
C SER A 334 -1.81 -0.09 -26.60
N ASN A 335 -2.49 1.05 -26.57
CA ASN A 335 -1.85 2.34 -26.75
C ASN A 335 -0.82 2.58 -25.63
N LYS A 336 0.47 2.54 -25.98
CA LYS A 336 1.61 2.70 -25.04
C LYS A 336 1.68 4.09 -24.40
N GLN A 337 1.00 5.08 -24.98
CA GLN A 337 0.91 6.42 -24.42
C GLN A 337 -0.25 6.59 -23.42
N SER A 338 -1.17 5.63 -23.37
CA SER A 338 -2.36 5.71 -22.50
C SER A 338 -2.00 5.64 -21.01
N PHE A 339 -2.82 6.30 -20.19
CA PHE A 339 -2.71 6.25 -18.73
C PHE A 339 -2.70 4.81 -18.19
N HIS A 340 -3.63 3.96 -18.65
CA HIS A 340 -3.74 2.56 -18.23
C HIS A 340 -2.45 1.76 -18.45
N PHE A 341 -1.77 2.00 -19.58
CA PHE A 341 -0.51 1.34 -19.90
C PHE A 341 0.62 1.84 -19.00
N LYS A 342 0.66 3.15 -18.76
CA LYS A 342 1.77 3.81 -18.07
C LYS A 342 1.73 3.75 -16.56
N THR A 343 0.55 3.71 -15.94
CA THR A 343 0.41 3.82 -14.48
C THR A 343 0.98 2.61 -13.75
N LEU A 344 1.73 2.84 -12.67
CA LEU A 344 2.22 1.83 -11.72
C LEU A 344 1.60 2.01 -10.33
N ARG A 345 0.41 2.61 -10.29
CA ARG A 345 -0.46 2.61 -9.11
C ARG A 345 -0.64 1.21 -8.55
N MET A 346 -0.67 1.14 -7.22
CA MET A 346 -0.81 -0.12 -6.46
C MET A 346 -2.24 -0.36 -6.00
N SER A 347 -3.10 0.65 -6.04
CA SER A 347 -4.50 0.62 -5.66
C SER A 347 -5.34 1.28 -6.75
N ILE A 348 -6.44 0.60 -7.10
CA ILE A 348 -7.47 1.16 -7.98
C ILE A 348 -8.52 1.97 -7.20
N ASN A 349 -8.52 1.85 -5.87
CA ASN A 349 -9.51 2.48 -5.01
C ASN A 349 -8.89 3.68 -4.27
N GLU A 350 -9.08 4.88 -4.80
CA GLU A 350 -8.64 6.12 -4.16
C GLU A 350 -9.78 7.13 -4.05
N SER A 351 -9.94 7.66 -2.83
CA SER A 351 -10.93 8.69 -2.50
C SER A 351 -10.44 10.05 -2.93
N LYS A 352 -11.33 10.93 -3.42
CA LYS A 352 -11.00 12.35 -3.55
C LYS A 352 -10.97 12.98 -2.15
N VAL A 353 -9.84 13.61 -1.81
CA VAL A 353 -9.59 14.20 -0.47
C VAL A 353 -8.97 15.60 -0.51
N PHE A 354 -8.75 16.12 -1.71
CA PHE A 354 -8.28 17.47 -2.03
C PHE A 354 -9.23 18.06 -3.09
#